data_AF-K0UZW5-F1
#
_entry.id   AF-K0UZW5-F1
#
_cell.length_a   1.000
_cell.length_b   1.000
_cell.length_c   1.000
_cell.angle_alpha   90.00
_cell.angle_beta   90.00
_cell.angle_gamma   90.00
#
_symmetry.space_group_name_H-M   'P 1'
#
loop_
_entity.id
_entity.type
_entity.pdbx_description
1 polymer ?
#
loop_
_entity_poly.entity_id
_entity_poly.type
_entity_poly.pdbx_seq_one_letter_code
_entity_poly.pdbx_strand_id
1 'polypeptide(L)' 'MVGMVALRVAALAFAVLALTAGVLQITAYASNGWLRHLIVGVFACVVGVSVGAATIAAILRSRR' A
#
# COMPACT_ATOMS: atom_id res chain seq x y z
N MET A 1 -21.11 -12.52 -6.50
CA MET A 1 -19.70 -12.54 -6.97
C MET A 1 -19.13 -11.15 -7.29
N VAL A 2 -19.93 -10.18 -7.76
CA VAL A 2 -19.46 -8.81 -8.10
C VAL A 2 -18.78 -8.07 -6.93
N GLY A 3 -19.29 -8.22 -5.69
CA GLY A 3 -18.72 -7.55 -4.52
C GLY A 3 -17.29 -7.98 -4.14
N MET A 4 -16.94 -9.26 -4.29
CA MET A 4 -15.60 -9.75 -3.94
C MET A 4 -14.53 -9.24 -4.91
N VAL A 5 -14.87 -9.11 -6.19
CA VAL A 5 -13.95 -8.57 -7.21
C VAL A 5 -13.72 -7.08 -6.95
N ALA A 6 -14.77 -6.32 -6.67
CA ALA A 6 -14.67 -4.90 -6.32
C ALA A 6 -13.77 -4.67 -5.09
N LEU A 7 -13.92 -5.48 -4.04
CA LEU A 7 -13.07 -5.41 -2.84
C LEU A 7 -11.59 -5.69 -3.14
N ARG A 8 -11.29 -6.67 -4.00
CA ARG A 8 -9.90 -6.99 -4.41
C ARG A 8 -9.27 -5.85 -5.19
N VAL A 9 -10.02 -5.26 -6.12
CA VAL A 9 -9.56 -4.11 -6.92
C VAL A 9 -9.33 -2.90 -6.02
N ALA A 10 -10.26 -2.61 -5.11
CA ALA A 10 -10.13 -1.51 -4.15
C ALA A 10 -8.90 -1.71 -3.23
N ALA A 11 -8.67 -2.93 -2.74
CA ALA A 11 -7.51 -3.24 -1.90
C ALA A 11 -6.18 -3.09 -2.66
N LEU A 12 -6.12 -3.51 -3.93
CA LEU A 12 -4.94 -3.31 -4.77
C LEU A 12 -4.72 -1.82 -5.07
N ALA A 13 -5.77 -1.08 -5.41
CA ALA A 13 -5.68 0.36 -5.66
C ALA A 13 -5.19 1.11 -4.42
N PHE A 14 -5.71 0.75 -3.23
CA PHE A 14 -5.24 1.28 -1.96
C PHE A 14 -3.76 0.95 -1.71
N ALA A 15 -3.34 -0.29 -1.97
CA ALA A 15 -1.94 -0.69 -1.80
C ALA A 15 -1.00 0.16 -2.69
N VAL A 16 -1.37 0.40 -3.95
CA VAL A 16 -0.61 1.26 -4.87
C VAL A 16 -0.55 2.70 -4.35
N LEU A 17 -1.69 3.27 -3.95
CA LEU A 17 -1.75 4.62 -3.40
C LEU A 17 -0.96 4.77 -2.09
N ALA A 18 -0.97 3.75 -1.24
CA ALA A 18 -0.19 3.74 -0.01
C ALA A 18 1.32 3.72 -0.29
N LEU A 19 1.76 2.92 -1.27
CA LEU A 19 3.17 2.89 -1.69
C LEU A 19 3.60 4.22 -2.30
N THR A 20 2.78 4.82 -3.18
CA THR A 20 3.11 6.13 -3.77
C THR A 20 3.15 7.22 -2.71
N ALA A 21 2.18 7.26 -1.80
CA ALA A 21 2.18 8.20 -0.68
C ALA A 21 3.42 8.00 0.22
N GLY A 22 3.80 6.76 0.50
CA GLY A 22 4.98 6.43 1.29
C GLY A 22 6.27 6.90 0.65
N VAL A 23 6.46 6.59 -0.65
CA VAL A 23 7.61 7.06 -1.42
C VAL A 23 7.66 8.59 -1.47
N LEU A 24 6.53 9.26 -1.73
CA LEU A 24 6.46 10.72 -1.75
C LEU A 24 6.86 11.33 -0.40
N GLN A 25 6.43 10.75 0.72
CA GLN A 25 6.84 11.21 2.05
C GLN A 25 8.31 10.95 2.34
N ILE A 26 8.87 9.82 1.91
CA ILE A 26 10.32 9.56 2.02
C ILE A 26 11.10 10.58 1.18
N THR A 27 10.63 10.92 -0.03
CA THR A 27 11.27 11.97 -0.85
C THR A 27 11.12 13.35 -0.21
N ALA A 28 10.01 13.64 0.46
CA ALA A 28 9.81 14.90 1.19
C ALA A 28 10.69 14.98 2.45
N TYR A 29 11.01 13.84 3.08
CA TYR A 29 12.01 13.79 4.14
C TYR A 29 13.40 14.16 3.60
N ALA A 30 13.77 13.67 2.42
CA ALA A 30 15.06 14.00 1.81
C ALA A 30 15.20 15.50 1.47
N SER A 31 14.10 16.21 1.21
CA SER A 31 14.14 17.64 0.92
C SER A 31 14.09 18.55 2.15
N ASN A 32 13.26 18.22 3.15
CA ASN A 32 13.02 19.10 4.30
C ASN A 32 13.66 18.62 5.61
N GLY A 33 14.00 17.33 5.74
CA GLY A 33 14.65 16.76 6.93
C GLY A 33 13.72 16.49 8.13
N TRP A 34 12.40 16.68 7.99
CA TRP A 34 11.47 16.50 9.11
C TRP A 34 11.17 15.02 9.35
N LEU A 35 11.57 14.50 10.51
CA LEU A 35 11.45 13.09 10.90
C LEU A 35 10.03 12.52 10.73
N ARG A 36 8.99 13.35 10.88
CA ARG A 36 7.59 12.97 10.63
C ARG A 36 7.38 12.38 9.24
N HIS A 37 7.99 12.95 8.21
CA HIS A 37 7.81 12.46 6.83
C HIS A 37 8.45 11.08 6.64
N LEU A 38 9.58 10.81 7.31
CA LEU A 38 10.20 9.49 7.29
C LEU A 38 9.31 8.44 7.97
N ILE A 39 8.80 8.74 9.17
CA ILE A 39 7.97 7.81 9.95
C ILE A 39 6.69 7.46 9.18
N VAL A 40 5.95 8.47 8.71
CA VAL A 40 4.69 8.24 7.99
C VAL A 40 4.97 7.57 6.64
N GLY A 41 6.09 7.90 5.99
CA GLY A 41 6.48 7.31 4.71
C GLY A 41 6.79 5.82 4.81
N VAL A 42 7.62 5.43 5.79
CA VAL A 42 7.91 4.02 6.07
C VAL A 42 6.65 3.26 6.47
N PHE A 43 5.81 3.86 7.33
CA PHE A 43 4.54 3.26 7.72
C PHE A 43 3.64 2.97 6.51
N ALA A 44 3.46 3.97 5.63
CA ALA A 44 2.66 3.82 4.42
C ALA A 44 3.21 2.74 3.49
N CYS A 45 4.55 2.63 3.36
CA CYS A 45 5.19 1.56 2.61
C CYS A 45 4.87 0.17 3.18
N VAL A 46 5.02 -0.02 4.49
CA VAL A 46 4.74 -1.32 5.16
C VAL A 46 3.27 -1.71 5.02
N VAL A 47 2.36 -0.74 5.17
CA VAL A 47 0.92 -0.96 4.99
C VAL A 47 0.61 -1.35 3.54
N GLY A 48 1.15 -0.62 2.56
CA GLY A 48 0.97 -0.89 1.13
C GLY A 48 1.44 -2.30 0.75
N VAL A 49 2.64 -2.70 1.18
CA VAL A 49 3.19 -4.06 0.95
C VAL A 49 2.31 -5.12 1.62
N SER A 50 1.89 -4.91 2.87
CA SER A 50 1.08 -5.89 3.60
C SER A 50 -0.29 -6.11 2.96
N VAL A 51 -0.99 -5.03 2.62
CA VAL A 51 -2.32 -5.11 1.97
C VAL A 51 -2.19 -5.73 0.58
N GLY A 52 -1.19 -5.31 -0.19
CA GLY A 52 -0.91 -5.88 -1.52
C GLY A 52 -0.64 -7.38 -1.44
N ALA A 53 0.28 -7.81 -0.58
CA ALA A 53 0.64 -9.21 -0.39
C ALA A 53 -0.55 -10.06 0.07
N ALA A 54 -1.31 -9.59 1.06
CA ALA A 54 -2.51 -10.27 1.55
C ALA A 54 -3.57 -10.42 0.44
N THR A 55 -3.77 -9.36 -0.35
CA THR A 55 -4.74 -9.38 -1.46
C THR A 55 -4.31 -10.36 -2.56
N ILE A 56 -3.03 -10.35 -2.94
CA ILE A 56 -2.47 -11.29 -3.92
C ILE A 56 -2.59 -12.72 -3.42
N ALA A 57 -2.23 -12.99 -2.16
CA ALA A 57 -2.35 -14.32 -1.56
C ALA A 57 -3.81 -14.81 -1.55
N ALA A 58 -4.77 -13.94 -1.23
CA ALA A 58 -6.20 -14.26 -1.27
C ALA A 58 -6.68 -14.58 -2.70
N ILE A 59 -6.22 -13.84 -3.71
CA ILE A 59 -6.53 -14.10 -5.12
C ILE A 59 -5.97 -15.45 -5.56
N LEU A 60 -4.70 -15.73 -5.23
CA LEU A 60 -4.03 -16.99 -5.57
C LEU A 60 -4.71 -18.18 -4.88
N ARG A 61 -5.07 -18.05 -3.60
CA ARG A 61 -5.79 -19.09 -2.85
C ARG A 61 -7.17 -19.37 -3.45
N SER A 62 -7.86 -18.36 -3.95
CA SER A 62 -9.19 -18.55 -4.57
C SER A 62 -9.15 -19.24 -5.94
N ARG A 63 -7.98 -19.28 -6.58
CA ARG A 63 -7.79 -19.95 -7.88
C ARG A 63 -7.40 -21.42 -7.73
N ARG A 64 -7.09 -21.88 -6.51
CA ARG A 64 -6.67 -23.25 -6.20
C ARG A 64 -7.84 -24.05 -5.67
#